data_AF-A0A6C0EE97-F1
#
_entry.id   AF-A0A6C0EE97-F1
#
_cell.length_a   1.000
_cell.length_b   1.000
_cell.length_c   1.000
_cell.angle_alpha   90.00
_cell.angle_beta   90.00
_cell.angle_gamma   90.00
#
_symmetry.space_group_name_H-M   'P 1'
#
loop_
_entity.id
_entity.type
_entity.pdbx_description
1 polymer ?
#
loop_
_entity_poly.entity_id
_entity_poly.type
_entity_poly.pdbx_seq_one_letter_code
_entity_poly.pdbx_strand_id
1 'polypeptide(L)'
;MDSFIEKSKTKFSNIFSYEKLNYISTKKPINLICLIHKNEFITTVRNHLDTTSGGCNDCNFNYRFLQFENKSKEKYSDNFIINKNTFITGNTKTEIKCIKHNNIFMISLQKHLVQNDGGCYKCNKNYSDNMLKETIEKSKIKFNDNYDFTNFKYLLATTKGELKCKKHNNIINISSSEHLLSIYGGCKLCTFEDKTVEKTKINIAKQKKIIKSTTKLEKDEEFRILTLPNYENSYKISNYGKVFSLINKIYMKLTKNNNGYMQIRLYNNESKSKIFRVHQLVAYMFVENKDNTKYVDHIDRNRINNHFRNLKWVTHQENMCNTNKNRIIEKNNKIIEENKNNFIKIGIINNINYSNYLINEDGDITNIKGKLLKQHINDGYNNIALIGFNNENKKESHSFRVHRLVAYIFIKKPDNFNDNYVVNHIDENRLNNNFKNLEWCTSSENTQKYFQLHNIEKPIIKKNIKLIGKIDIKTNNIIKKYNTFVEASNDISSKNNAGSIACCCKGLRKTANGYKWKFINE
;
A
#
# COMPACT_ATOMS: atom_id res chain seq x y z
N MET A 1 9.65 -32.55 35.73
CA MET A 1 10.11 -33.00 34.41
C MET A 1 9.34 -34.24 33.95
N ASP A 2 9.21 -35.24 34.80
CA ASP A 2 8.57 -36.54 34.46
C ASP A 2 7.10 -36.42 34.05
N SER A 3 6.32 -35.60 34.76
CA SER A 3 4.91 -35.33 34.42
C SER A 3 4.73 -34.69 33.02
N PHE A 4 5.75 -34.01 32.48
CA PHE A 4 5.70 -33.47 31.12
C PHE A 4 5.99 -34.55 30.08
N ILE A 5 7.01 -35.38 30.31
CA ILE A 5 7.40 -36.47 29.43
C ILE A 5 6.24 -37.48 29.29
N GLU A 6 5.60 -37.84 30.41
CA GLU A 6 4.45 -38.74 30.41
C GLU A 6 3.29 -38.21 29.56
N LYS A 7 2.88 -36.95 29.78
CA LYS A 7 1.83 -36.28 28.99
C LYS A 7 2.16 -36.24 27.51
N SER A 8 3.42 -36.00 27.17
CA SER A 8 3.85 -35.94 25.79
C SER A 8 3.86 -37.32 25.13
N LYS A 9 4.34 -38.36 25.82
CA LYS A 9 4.26 -39.76 25.36
C LYS A 9 2.82 -40.21 25.12
N THR A 10 1.90 -39.83 26.01
CA THR A 10 0.46 -40.11 25.84
C THR A 10 -0.12 -39.41 24.61
N LYS A 11 0.24 -38.15 24.36
CA LYS A 11 -0.33 -37.37 23.26
C LYS A 11 0.24 -37.73 21.89
N PHE A 12 1.55 -37.96 21.82
CA PHE A 12 2.28 -38.12 20.57
C PHE A 12 2.84 -39.52 20.36
N SER A 13 2.39 -40.52 21.12
CA SER A 13 2.73 -41.94 20.92
C SER A 13 4.23 -42.20 20.70
N ASN A 14 5.09 -41.56 21.50
CA ASN A 14 6.56 -41.64 21.43
C ASN A 14 7.23 -41.08 20.15
N ILE A 15 6.62 -40.15 19.43
CA ILE A 15 7.23 -39.48 18.25
C ILE A 15 8.49 -38.65 18.58
N PHE A 16 8.69 -38.28 19.86
CA PHE A 16 9.77 -37.38 20.29
C PHE A 16 10.69 -38.04 21.30
N SER A 17 12.00 -37.82 21.16
CA SER A 17 13.01 -38.13 22.17
C SER A 17 13.30 -36.91 23.05
N TYR A 18 13.57 -37.21 24.32
CA TYR A 18 13.80 -36.24 25.39
C TYR A 18 15.25 -36.29 25.90
N GLU A 19 16.16 -36.96 25.18
CA GLU A 19 17.57 -37.10 25.56
C GLU A 19 18.26 -35.74 25.76
N LYS A 20 17.86 -34.72 24.99
CA LYS A 20 18.38 -33.36 25.07
C LYS A 20 17.47 -32.40 25.85
N LEU A 21 16.53 -32.92 26.65
CA LEU A 21 15.56 -32.12 27.37
C LEU A 21 16.22 -31.35 28.52
N ASN A 22 16.30 -30.03 28.38
CA ASN A 22 16.67 -29.12 29.47
C ASN A 22 15.43 -28.38 30.01
N TYR A 23 14.73 -28.99 30.97
CA TYR A 23 13.48 -28.45 31.51
C TYR A 23 13.75 -27.50 32.69
N ILE A 24 13.50 -26.21 32.48
CA ILE A 24 13.60 -25.18 33.54
C ILE A 24 12.21 -24.71 34.00
N SER A 25 11.33 -24.38 33.05
CA SER A 25 9.96 -23.96 33.34
C SER A 25 9.08 -24.09 32.09
N THR A 26 7.76 -23.96 32.25
CA THR A 26 6.80 -24.06 31.15
C THR A 26 6.91 -22.98 30.08
N LYS A 27 7.54 -21.84 30.40
CA LYS A 27 7.72 -20.69 29.50
C LYS A 27 9.10 -20.67 28.82
N LYS A 28 10.07 -21.44 29.32
CA LYS A 28 11.42 -21.47 28.77
C LYS A 28 11.52 -22.49 27.63
N PRO A 29 12.40 -22.25 26.63
CA PRO A 29 12.60 -23.17 25.54
C PRO A 29 13.20 -24.49 26.02
N ILE A 30 12.78 -25.58 25.38
CA ILE A 30 13.27 -26.94 25.55
C ILE A 30 13.77 -27.44 24.18
N ASN A 31 14.81 -28.26 24.20
CA ASN A 31 15.32 -28.93 23.00
C ASN A 31 14.79 -30.36 22.95
N LEU A 32 14.26 -30.76 21.79
CA LEU A 32 13.68 -32.08 21.57
C LEU A 32 14.17 -32.64 20.23
N ILE A 33 14.10 -33.96 20.09
CA ILE A 33 14.42 -34.66 18.84
C ILE A 33 13.14 -35.27 18.30
N CYS A 34 12.80 -35.00 17.03
CA CYS A 34 11.73 -35.72 16.36
C CYS A 34 12.27 -37.05 15.82
N LEU A 35 11.71 -38.17 16.25
CA LEU A 35 12.17 -39.49 15.81
C LEU A 35 11.74 -39.84 14.39
N ILE A 36 10.67 -39.21 13.88
CA ILE A 36 10.21 -39.38 12.50
C ILE A 36 11.19 -38.71 11.52
N HIS A 37 11.58 -37.46 11.80
CA HIS A 37 12.40 -36.65 10.91
C HIS A 37 13.88 -36.63 11.27
N LYS A 38 14.25 -37.25 12.40
CA LYS A 38 15.62 -37.34 12.94
C LYS A 38 16.30 -35.99 13.08
N ASN A 39 15.54 -34.96 13.42
CA ASN A 39 16.03 -33.59 13.58
C ASN A 39 15.79 -33.05 14.99
N GLU A 40 16.66 -32.12 15.39
CA GLU A 40 16.57 -31.40 16.64
C GLU A 40 15.79 -30.10 16.42
N PHE A 41 14.94 -29.75 17.39
CA PHE A 41 14.18 -28.52 17.33
C PHE A 41 13.90 -27.95 18.72
N ILE A 42 13.81 -26.62 18.76
CA ILE A 42 13.54 -25.86 19.98
C ILE A 42 12.06 -25.49 20.01
N THR A 43 11.39 -25.77 21.12
CA THR A 43 10.00 -25.38 21.35
C THR A 43 9.79 -25.02 22.82
N THR A 44 8.61 -24.58 23.22
CA THR A 44 8.26 -24.49 24.65
C THR A 44 7.41 -25.68 25.05
N VAL A 45 7.43 -26.02 26.34
CA VAL A 45 6.60 -27.08 26.94
C VAL A 45 5.11 -26.88 26.60
N ARG A 46 4.62 -25.63 26.67
CA ARG A 46 3.25 -25.28 26.30
C ARG A 46 2.99 -25.52 24.82
N ASN A 47 3.83 -24.96 23.94
CA ASN A 47 3.64 -25.11 22.49
C ASN A 47 3.73 -26.58 22.03
N HIS A 48 4.63 -27.34 22.64
CA HIS A 48 4.76 -28.78 22.40
C HIS A 48 3.46 -29.51 22.73
N LEU A 49 2.87 -29.28 23.90
CA LEU A 49 1.65 -29.96 24.32
C LEU A 49 0.37 -29.40 23.67
N ASP A 50 0.35 -28.16 23.21
CA ASP A 50 -0.85 -27.53 22.64
C ASP A 50 -1.01 -27.84 21.14
N THR A 51 0.10 -27.98 20.41
CA THR A 51 0.06 -28.22 18.95
C THR A 51 -0.21 -29.68 18.59
N THR A 52 -0.71 -29.92 17.38
CA THR A 52 -0.89 -31.27 16.82
C THR A 52 0.43 -31.90 16.37
N SER A 53 1.45 -31.08 16.09
CA SER A 53 2.76 -31.51 15.58
C SER A 53 3.86 -31.57 16.66
N GLY A 54 3.53 -31.32 17.93
CA GLY A 54 4.52 -31.24 19.01
C GLY A 54 5.52 -30.09 18.86
N GLY A 55 5.27 -29.12 17.97
CA GLY A 55 6.20 -28.04 17.65
C GLY A 55 7.30 -28.41 16.65
N CYS A 56 7.35 -29.64 16.13
CA CYS A 56 8.23 -29.97 15.00
C CYS A 56 7.64 -29.38 13.70
N ASN A 57 8.48 -28.66 12.94
CA ASN A 57 8.09 -28.00 11.71
C ASN A 57 7.74 -29.00 10.60
N ASP A 58 8.48 -30.09 10.46
CA ASP A 58 8.23 -31.09 9.41
C ASP A 58 6.98 -31.91 9.71
N CYS A 59 6.72 -32.25 10.97
CA CYS A 59 5.44 -32.82 11.41
C CYS A 59 4.27 -31.88 11.08
N ASN A 60 4.42 -30.58 11.36
CA ASN A 60 3.40 -29.57 11.07
C ASN A 60 3.16 -29.43 9.56
N PHE A 61 4.24 -29.44 8.78
CA PHE A 61 4.20 -29.39 7.32
C PHE A 61 3.45 -30.60 6.76
N ASN A 62 3.82 -31.81 7.17
CA ASN A 62 3.17 -33.05 6.75
C ASN A 62 1.67 -33.06 7.10
N TYR A 63 1.32 -32.62 8.31
CA TYR A 63 -0.07 -32.53 8.73
C TYR A 63 -0.87 -31.55 7.86
N ARG A 64 -0.32 -30.35 7.58
CA ARG A 64 -0.98 -29.35 6.71
C ARG A 64 -1.13 -29.84 5.28
N PHE A 65 -0.13 -30.55 4.75
CA PHE A 65 -0.17 -31.15 3.42
C PHE A 65 -1.30 -32.19 3.33
N LEU A 66 -1.36 -33.11 4.30
CA LEU A 66 -2.39 -34.16 4.35
C LEU A 66 -3.80 -33.57 4.46
N GLN A 67 -3.98 -32.54 5.29
CA GLN A 67 -5.25 -31.82 5.40
C GLN A 67 -5.69 -31.20 4.08
N PHE A 68 -4.76 -30.64 3.30
CA PHE A 68 -5.07 -30.09 2.00
C PHE A 68 -5.40 -31.18 0.97
N GLU A 69 -4.61 -32.26 0.94
CA GLU A 69 -4.85 -33.40 0.06
C GLU A 69 -6.24 -34.00 0.28
N ASN A 70 -6.65 -34.19 1.55
CA ASN A 70 -7.98 -34.67 1.88
C ASN A 70 -9.09 -33.74 1.38
N LYS A 71 -8.94 -32.42 1.54
CA LYS A 71 -9.90 -31.44 1.01
C LYS A 71 -10.00 -31.48 -0.52
N SER A 72 -8.87 -31.67 -1.20
CA SER A 72 -8.85 -31.83 -2.65
C SER A 72 -9.54 -33.13 -3.08
N LYS A 73 -9.27 -34.25 -2.39
CA LYS A 73 -9.91 -35.55 -2.62
C LYS A 73 -11.42 -35.50 -2.39
N GLU A 74 -11.87 -34.90 -1.29
CA GLU A 74 -13.29 -34.73 -0.97
C GLU A 74 -14.04 -33.95 -2.06
N LYS A 75 -13.44 -32.88 -2.58
CA LYS A 75 -14.10 -32.01 -3.57
C LYS A 75 -14.03 -32.56 -4.99
N TYR A 76 -12.93 -33.19 -5.37
CA TYR A 76 -12.66 -33.57 -6.77
C TYR A 76 -12.54 -35.08 -7.00
N SER A 77 -12.89 -35.91 -6.00
CA SER A 77 -12.87 -37.38 -6.10
C SER A 77 -11.52 -37.92 -6.59
N ASP A 78 -10.44 -37.44 -5.97
CA ASP A 78 -9.04 -37.87 -6.22
C ASP A 78 -8.51 -37.63 -7.65
N ASN A 79 -9.13 -36.72 -8.42
CA ASN A 79 -8.72 -36.43 -9.80
C ASN A 79 -7.46 -35.56 -9.95
N PHE A 80 -6.77 -35.24 -8.84
CA PHE A 80 -5.62 -34.33 -8.82
C PHE A 80 -4.49 -34.86 -7.94
N ILE A 81 -3.29 -34.90 -8.50
CA ILE A 81 -2.05 -35.23 -7.77
C ILE A 81 -1.33 -33.91 -7.44
N ILE A 82 -1.03 -33.70 -6.16
CA ILE A 82 -0.41 -32.46 -5.67
C ILE A 82 1.07 -32.71 -5.39
N ASN A 83 1.96 -31.88 -5.98
CA ASN A 83 3.39 -32.02 -5.74
C ASN A 83 3.78 -31.42 -4.39
N LYS A 84 4.11 -32.31 -3.43
CA LYS A 84 4.55 -31.96 -2.07
C LYS A 84 5.77 -31.02 -2.03
N ASN A 85 6.67 -31.10 -2.99
CA ASN A 85 7.90 -30.28 -3.00
C ASN A 85 7.63 -28.80 -3.30
N THR A 86 6.50 -28.50 -3.95
CA THR A 86 6.08 -27.13 -4.28
C THR A 86 5.00 -26.59 -3.30
N PHE A 87 4.71 -27.36 -2.25
CA PHE A 87 3.77 -26.98 -1.21
C PHE A 87 4.52 -26.18 -0.14
N ILE A 88 4.10 -24.93 0.12
CA ILE A 88 4.74 -24.06 1.13
C ILE A 88 3.66 -23.44 2.03
N THR A 89 2.75 -22.64 1.47
CA THR A 89 1.61 -22.03 2.19
C THR A 89 0.35 -21.94 1.31
N GLY A 90 -0.79 -21.53 1.89
CA GLY A 90 -2.08 -21.39 1.18
C GLY A 90 -2.06 -20.48 -0.06
N ASN A 91 -1.15 -19.50 -0.11
CA ASN A 91 -1.09 -18.49 -1.17
C ASN A 91 0.02 -18.74 -2.20
N THR A 92 0.91 -19.71 -1.95
CA THR A 92 1.98 -20.04 -2.90
C THR A 92 1.43 -20.89 -4.05
N LYS A 93 1.99 -20.70 -5.26
CA LYS A 93 1.67 -21.55 -6.41
C LYS A 93 2.30 -22.92 -6.21
N THR A 94 1.48 -23.95 -6.25
CA THR A 94 1.86 -25.36 -6.12
C THR A 94 1.58 -26.06 -7.44
N GLU A 95 2.44 -26.99 -7.81
CA GLU A 95 2.29 -27.81 -9.00
C GLU A 95 1.24 -28.91 -8.74
N ILE A 96 0.24 -28.97 -9.60
CA ILE A 96 -0.85 -29.93 -9.55
C ILE A 96 -0.99 -30.61 -10.91
N LYS A 97 -1.14 -31.93 -10.90
CA LYS A 97 -1.43 -32.75 -12.08
C LYS A 97 -2.88 -33.20 -12.07
N CYS A 98 -3.64 -32.82 -13.08
CA CYS A 98 -4.98 -33.39 -13.32
C CYS A 98 -4.84 -34.79 -13.92
N ILE A 99 -5.40 -35.80 -13.26
CA ILE A 99 -5.36 -37.20 -13.73
C ILE A 99 -6.18 -37.36 -15.00
N LYS A 100 -7.41 -36.83 -15.03
CA LYS A 100 -8.34 -36.93 -16.17
C LYS A 100 -7.75 -36.48 -17.50
N HIS A 101 -6.92 -35.43 -17.48
CA HIS A 101 -6.39 -34.81 -18.69
C HIS A 101 -4.86 -34.89 -18.82
N ASN A 102 -4.21 -35.63 -17.92
CA ASN A 102 -2.75 -35.76 -17.81
C ASN A 102 -2.02 -34.40 -17.93
N ASN A 103 -2.57 -33.35 -17.33
CA ASN A 103 -2.10 -31.98 -17.49
C ASN A 103 -1.51 -31.44 -16.17
N ILE A 104 -0.29 -30.91 -16.23
CA ILE A 104 0.44 -30.33 -15.09
C ILE A 104 0.34 -28.81 -15.18
N PHE A 105 0.04 -28.14 -14.06
CA PHE A 105 -0.10 -26.69 -13.99
C PHE A 105 0.22 -26.15 -12.60
N MET A 106 0.55 -24.86 -12.53
CA MET A 106 0.86 -24.15 -11.29
C MET A 106 -0.33 -23.31 -10.84
N ILE A 107 -0.86 -23.57 -9.64
CA ILE A 107 -1.99 -22.81 -9.08
C ILE A 107 -1.84 -22.63 -7.57
N SER A 108 -2.37 -21.52 -7.03
CA SER A 108 -2.44 -21.33 -5.57
C SER A 108 -3.48 -22.28 -4.96
N LEU A 109 -3.18 -22.83 -3.79
CA LEU A 109 -4.02 -23.80 -3.07
C LEU A 109 -5.45 -23.29 -2.81
N GLN A 110 -5.60 -22.00 -2.47
CA GLN A 110 -6.93 -21.40 -2.31
C GLN A 110 -7.74 -21.44 -3.61
N LYS A 111 -7.16 -21.01 -4.73
CA LYS A 111 -7.82 -21.05 -6.03
C LYS A 111 -8.16 -22.47 -6.48
N HIS A 112 -7.26 -23.44 -6.25
CA HIS A 112 -7.53 -24.85 -6.53
C HIS A 112 -8.81 -25.30 -5.82
N LEU A 113 -8.97 -25.01 -4.52
CA LEU A 113 -10.14 -25.42 -3.74
C LEU A 113 -11.40 -24.60 -4.00
N VAL A 114 -11.31 -23.39 -4.57
CA VAL A 114 -12.47 -22.55 -4.89
C VAL A 114 -13.06 -22.92 -6.24
N GLN A 115 -12.22 -23.15 -7.26
CA GLN A 115 -12.67 -23.34 -8.64
C GLN A 115 -13.38 -24.70 -8.84
N ASN A 116 -14.42 -24.74 -9.67
CA ASN A 116 -15.19 -25.98 -9.91
C ASN A 116 -14.40 -27.04 -10.69
N ASP A 117 -13.44 -26.61 -11.51
CA ASP A 117 -12.58 -27.42 -12.37
C ASP A 117 -11.21 -27.74 -11.74
N GLY A 118 -11.00 -27.35 -10.48
CA GLY A 118 -9.74 -27.50 -9.76
C GLY A 118 -8.58 -26.71 -10.37
N GLY A 119 -8.86 -25.78 -11.29
CA GLY A 119 -7.87 -25.03 -12.06
C GLY A 119 -7.29 -25.76 -13.28
N CYS A 120 -7.80 -26.94 -13.62
CA CYS A 120 -7.43 -27.59 -14.87
C CYS A 120 -8.24 -26.98 -16.03
N TYR A 121 -7.56 -26.25 -16.91
CA TYR A 121 -8.20 -25.63 -18.07
C TYR A 121 -8.93 -26.61 -19.00
N LYS A 122 -8.52 -27.88 -19.04
CA LYS A 122 -9.20 -28.93 -19.83
C LYS A 122 -10.47 -29.47 -19.15
N CYS A 123 -10.58 -29.35 -17.83
CA CYS A 123 -11.80 -29.70 -17.08
C CYS A 123 -12.92 -28.66 -17.27
N ASN A 124 -12.57 -27.44 -17.69
CA ASN A 124 -13.54 -26.38 -17.95
C ASN A 124 -14.00 -26.44 -19.40
N LYS A 125 -15.23 -26.95 -19.60
CA LYS A 125 -15.86 -27.14 -20.92
C LYS A 125 -15.91 -25.87 -21.78
N ASN A 126 -15.87 -24.68 -21.16
CA ASN A 126 -15.97 -23.38 -21.84
C ASN A 126 -14.66 -22.57 -21.77
N TYR A 127 -13.54 -23.19 -21.36
CA TYR A 127 -12.27 -22.48 -21.16
C TYR A 127 -11.75 -21.86 -22.46
N SER A 128 -11.73 -22.63 -23.55
CA SER A 128 -11.33 -22.15 -24.88
C SER A 128 -12.12 -20.92 -25.30
N ASP A 129 -13.43 -20.96 -25.10
CA ASP A 129 -14.36 -19.93 -25.58
C ASP A 129 -14.25 -18.65 -24.73
N ASN A 130 -14.11 -18.78 -23.41
CA ASN A 130 -13.91 -17.64 -22.52
C ASN A 130 -12.57 -16.95 -22.79
N MET A 131 -11.49 -17.73 -23.01
CA MET A 131 -10.18 -17.17 -23.32
C MET A 131 -10.11 -16.56 -24.72
N LEU A 132 -10.82 -17.14 -25.69
CA LEU A 132 -10.98 -16.55 -27.02
C LEU A 132 -11.71 -15.20 -26.94
N LYS A 133 -12.81 -15.11 -26.18
CA LYS A 133 -13.54 -13.86 -25.95
C LYS A 133 -12.64 -12.78 -25.33
N GLU A 134 -11.91 -13.12 -24.27
CA GLU A 134 -10.99 -12.18 -23.62
C GLU A 134 -9.85 -11.73 -24.56
N THR A 135 -9.34 -12.66 -25.39
CA THR A 135 -8.33 -12.34 -26.41
C THR A 135 -8.87 -11.37 -27.46
N ILE A 136 -10.11 -11.59 -27.93
CA ILE A 136 -10.78 -10.71 -28.89
C ILE A 136 -10.95 -9.31 -28.29
N GLU A 137 -11.39 -9.18 -27.04
CA GLU A 137 -11.56 -7.88 -26.37
C GLU A 137 -10.22 -7.13 -26.24
N LYS A 138 -9.16 -7.80 -25.80
CA LYS A 138 -7.82 -7.20 -25.71
C LYS A 138 -7.28 -6.79 -27.08
N SER A 139 -7.52 -7.61 -28.10
CA SER A 139 -7.15 -7.29 -29.49
C SER A 139 -7.91 -6.06 -30.01
N LYS A 140 -9.22 -5.98 -29.74
CA LYS A 140 -10.05 -4.81 -30.07
C LYS A 140 -9.51 -3.53 -29.48
N ILE A 141 -9.14 -3.55 -28.19
CA ILE A 141 -8.59 -2.39 -27.50
C ILE A 141 -7.22 -2.01 -28.08
N LYS A 142 -6.31 -2.97 -28.23
CA LYS A 142 -4.92 -2.68 -28.62
C LYS A 142 -4.79 -2.30 -30.09
N PHE A 143 -5.57 -2.92 -30.96
CA PHE A 143 -5.45 -2.79 -32.40
C PHE A 143 -6.69 -2.19 -33.07
N ASN A 144 -7.56 -1.55 -32.28
CA ASN A 144 -8.73 -0.82 -32.76
C ASN A 144 -9.66 -1.67 -33.64
N ASP A 145 -9.91 -2.91 -33.19
CA ASP A 145 -10.74 -3.94 -33.85
C ASP A 145 -10.30 -4.32 -35.28
N ASN A 146 -9.02 -4.18 -35.62
CA ASN A 146 -8.50 -4.47 -36.97
C ASN A 146 -8.24 -5.96 -37.26
N TYR A 147 -8.61 -6.88 -36.37
CA TYR A 147 -8.35 -8.31 -36.54
C TYR A 147 -9.63 -9.14 -36.41
N ASP A 148 -9.75 -10.14 -37.27
CA ASP A 148 -10.86 -11.07 -37.33
C ASP A 148 -10.39 -12.46 -36.88
N PHE A 149 -11.06 -12.95 -35.84
CA PHE A 149 -10.80 -14.20 -35.14
C PHE A 149 -11.76 -15.33 -35.56
N THR A 150 -12.57 -15.15 -36.60
CA THR A 150 -13.59 -16.13 -37.04
C THR A 150 -13.01 -17.53 -37.27
N ASN A 151 -11.77 -17.62 -37.79
CA ASN A 151 -11.07 -18.89 -38.04
C ASN A 151 -10.07 -19.26 -36.92
N PHE A 152 -10.03 -18.51 -35.82
CA PHE A 152 -9.05 -18.68 -34.75
C PHE A 152 -9.56 -19.66 -33.68
N LYS A 153 -9.09 -20.90 -33.71
CA LYS A 153 -9.41 -21.91 -32.68
C LYS A 153 -8.44 -21.78 -31.49
N TYR A 154 -8.95 -21.25 -30.38
CA TYR A 154 -8.15 -21.09 -29.17
C TYR A 154 -8.10 -22.38 -28.35
N LEU A 155 -6.91 -22.92 -28.12
CA LEU A 155 -6.69 -24.02 -27.19
C LEU A 155 -5.85 -23.57 -25.99
N LEU A 156 -4.69 -22.96 -26.27
CA LEU A 156 -3.81 -22.32 -25.30
C LEU A 156 -3.32 -20.98 -25.86
N ALA A 157 -2.80 -20.12 -24.98
CA ALA A 157 -2.26 -18.81 -25.35
C ALA A 157 -1.06 -18.89 -26.30
N THR A 158 -0.41 -20.06 -26.38
CA THR A 158 0.73 -20.36 -27.25
C THR A 158 0.34 -21.16 -28.50
N THR A 159 -0.90 -21.67 -28.58
CA THR A 159 -1.38 -22.36 -29.77
C THR A 159 -1.54 -21.35 -30.89
N LYS A 160 -0.93 -21.63 -32.05
CA LYS A 160 -1.05 -20.78 -33.24
C LYS A 160 -2.37 -21.07 -33.94
N GLY A 161 -3.04 -20.00 -34.37
CA GLY A 161 -4.27 -20.06 -35.13
C GLY A 161 -4.26 -19.05 -36.27
N GLU A 162 -5.19 -19.23 -37.21
CA GLU A 162 -5.37 -18.34 -38.34
C GLU A 162 -6.12 -17.08 -37.91
N LEU A 163 -5.42 -15.96 -37.94
CA LEU A 163 -5.95 -14.63 -37.64
C LEU A 163 -5.94 -13.78 -38.90
N LYS A 164 -7.03 -13.11 -39.22
CA LYS A 164 -7.11 -12.28 -40.42
C LYS A 164 -6.99 -10.80 -40.06
N CYS A 165 -6.04 -10.07 -40.66
CA CYS A 165 -6.02 -8.62 -40.56
C CYS A 165 -7.11 -8.04 -41.46
N LYS A 166 -8.05 -7.28 -40.90
CA LYS A 166 -9.13 -6.64 -41.66
C LYS A 166 -8.57 -5.56 -42.61
N LYS A 167 -7.52 -4.85 -42.21
CA LYS A 167 -6.91 -3.76 -43.00
C LYS A 167 -6.26 -4.25 -44.30
N HIS A 168 -5.58 -5.40 -44.26
CA HIS A 168 -4.81 -5.93 -45.38
C HIS A 168 -5.39 -7.20 -45.98
N ASN A 169 -6.50 -7.68 -45.43
CA ASN A 169 -7.17 -8.92 -45.81
C ASN A 169 -6.25 -10.16 -45.79
N ASN A 170 -5.12 -10.11 -45.05
CA ASN A 170 -4.14 -11.19 -45.02
C ASN A 170 -4.33 -12.10 -43.80
N ILE A 171 -4.13 -13.40 -44.02
CA ILE A 171 -4.17 -14.41 -42.96
C ILE A 171 -2.78 -14.53 -42.33
N ILE A 172 -2.76 -14.56 -41.00
CA ILE A 172 -1.56 -14.57 -40.16
C ILE A 172 -1.69 -15.77 -39.24
N ASN A 173 -0.74 -16.71 -39.34
CA ASN A 173 -0.68 -17.84 -38.43
C ASN A 173 0.15 -17.46 -37.20
N ILE A 174 -0.53 -17.14 -36.09
CA ILE A 174 0.10 -16.59 -34.88
C ILE A 174 -0.63 -17.07 -33.62
N SER A 175 0.06 -17.16 -32.49
CA SER A 175 -0.62 -17.43 -31.22
C SER A 175 -1.23 -16.17 -30.62
N SER A 176 -2.22 -16.33 -29.74
CA SER A 176 -2.86 -15.18 -29.09
C SER A 176 -1.89 -14.36 -28.25
N SER A 177 -0.92 -15.01 -27.59
CA SER A 177 0.17 -14.32 -26.87
C SER A 177 1.03 -13.48 -27.81
N GLU A 178 1.51 -14.06 -28.90
CA GLU A 178 2.37 -13.37 -29.87
C GLU A 178 1.62 -12.21 -30.54
N HIS A 179 0.35 -12.42 -30.89
CA HIS A 179 -0.51 -11.39 -31.45
C HIS A 179 -0.60 -10.18 -30.50
N LEU A 180 -0.97 -10.41 -29.24
CA LEU A 180 -1.11 -9.36 -28.24
C LEU A 180 0.21 -8.72 -27.81
N LEU A 181 1.34 -9.41 -27.89
CA LEU A 181 2.66 -8.84 -27.60
C LEU A 181 3.18 -7.97 -28.75
N SER A 182 2.91 -8.36 -29.99
CA SER A 182 3.38 -7.63 -31.16
C SER A 182 2.84 -6.19 -31.23
N ILE A 183 3.62 -5.30 -31.85
CA ILE A 183 3.25 -3.88 -32.01
C ILE A 183 2.07 -3.74 -32.96
N TYR A 184 2.00 -4.57 -34.01
CA TYR A 184 1.00 -4.52 -35.07
C TYR A 184 0.29 -5.86 -35.27
N GLY A 185 -0.10 -6.52 -34.18
CA GLY A 185 -0.89 -7.75 -34.18
C GLY A 185 -0.34 -8.94 -34.99
N GLY A 186 0.96 -8.93 -35.35
CA GLY A 186 1.60 -9.94 -36.21
C GLY A 186 1.48 -9.68 -37.72
N CYS A 187 0.82 -8.59 -38.14
CA CYS A 187 0.68 -8.27 -39.55
C CYS A 187 1.94 -7.59 -40.10
N LYS A 188 2.65 -8.29 -41.00
CA LYS A 188 3.82 -7.75 -41.69
C LYS A 188 3.48 -6.52 -42.53
N LEU A 189 2.31 -6.49 -43.18
CA LEU A 189 1.89 -5.38 -44.03
C LEU A 189 1.61 -4.11 -43.21
N CYS A 190 0.92 -4.21 -42.05
CA CYS A 190 0.82 -3.10 -41.09
C CYS A 190 2.19 -2.58 -40.66
N THR A 191 3.13 -3.50 -40.43
CA THR A 191 4.50 -3.15 -40.02
C THR A 191 5.26 -2.40 -41.13
N PHE A 192 5.08 -2.79 -42.39
CA PHE A 192 5.67 -2.12 -43.55
C PHE A 192 5.00 -0.78 -43.86
N GLU A 193 3.68 -0.67 -43.67
CA GLU A 193 2.96 0.59 -43.76
C GLU A 193 3.47 1.59 -42.74
N ASP A 194 3.75 1.21 -41.49
CA ASP A 194 4.32 2.17 -40.53
C ASP A 194 5.75 2.59 -40.89
N LYS A 195 6.57 1.71 -41.47
CA LYS A 195 7.93 2.08 -41.96
C LYS A 195 7.89 2.98 -43.19
N THR A 196 6.93 2.76 -44.09
CA THR A 196 6.73 3.59 -45.29
C THR A 196 6.07 4.91 -44.92
N VAL A 197 5.13 4.92 -43.96
CA VAL A 197 4.54 6.09 -43.31
C VAL A 197 5.59 6.85 -42.49
N GLU A 198 6.59 6.22 -41.88
CA GLU A 198 7.74 6.92 -41.28
C GLU A 198 8.61 7.59 -42.36
N LYS A 199 8.90 6.91 -43.49
CA LYS A 199 9.64 7.51 -44.62
C LYS A 199 8.86 8.61 -45.35
N THR A 200 7.55 8.45 -45.54
CA THR A 200 6.68 9.52 -46.09
C THR A 200 6.40 10.59 -45.06
N LYS A 201 6.29 10.30 -43.75
CA LYS A 201 6.28 11.33 -42.69
C LYS A 201 7.60 12.08 -42.64
N ILE A 202 8.76 11.48 -42.93
CA ILE A 202 10.04 12.19 -43.03
C ILE A 202 10.07 13.12 -44.25
N ASN A 203 9.57 12.69 -45.41
CA ASN A 203 9.52 13.52 -46.62
C ASN A 203 8.41 14.59 -46.57
N ILE A 204 7.23 14.25 -46.05
CA ILE A 204 6.13 15.19 -45.78
C ILE A 204 6.48 16.10 -44.59
N ALA A 205 7.25 15.68 -43.59
CA ALA A 205 7.76 16.56 -42.52
C ALA A 205 8.91 17.45 -42.99
N LYS A 206 9.62 17.11 -44.08
CA LYS A 206 10.55 18.05 -44.75
C LYS A 206 9.79 19.16 -45.49
N GLN A 207 8.64 18.86 -46.12
CA GLN A 207 7.80 19.86 -46.79
C GLN A 207 6.81 20.59 -45.85
N LYS A 208 6.31 19.95 -44.77
CA LYS A 208 5.42 20.54 -43.75
C LYS A 208 6.16 21.20 -42.57
N LYS A 209 7.50 21.15 -42.51
CA LYS A 209 8.31 21.87 -41.51
C LYS A 209 8.15 23.40 -41.56
N ILE A 210 7.55 23.93 -42.64
CA ILE A 210 7.34 25.37 -42.82
C ILE A 210 6.06 25.85 -42.11
N ILE A 211 5.08 24.99 -41.77
CA ILE A 211 3.81 25.45 -41.17
C ILE A 211 3.26 24.44 -40.14
N LYS A 212 3.68 24.58 -38.87
CA LYS A 212 2.88 24.41 -37.63
C LYS A 212 3.79 24.26 -36.41
N SER A 213 4.18 25.40 -35.82
CA SER A 213 4.47 25.48 -34.39
C SER A 213 3.23 26.04 -33.68
N THR A 214 2.36 25.19 -33.16
CA THR A 214 1.29 25.64 -32.25
C THR A 214 1.88 25.85 -30.85
N THR A 215 2.81 26.79 -30.74
CA THR A 215 3.19 27.38 -29.46
C THR A 215 2.10 28.41 -29.15
N LYS A 216 1.23 28.15 -28.17
CA LYS A 216 0.21 29.12 -27.73
C LYS A 216 0.95 30.37 -27.26
N LEU A 217 0.80 31.49 -27.96
CA LEU A 217 1.38 32.77 -27.60
C LEU A 217 0.43 33.51 -26.66
N GLU A 218 0.99 34.21 -25.67
CA GLU A 218 0.18 35.10 -24.82
C GLU A 218 -0.14 36.39 -25.58
N LYS A 219 -1.23 37.08 -25.21
CA LYS A 219 -1.70 38.27 -25.96
C LYS A 219 -0.69 39.43 -25.95
N ASP A 220 0.15 39.52 -24.92
CA ASP A 220 1.16 40.56 -24.70
C ASP A 220 2.60 40.03 -24.89
N GLU A 221 2.78 38.95 -25.64
CA GLU A 221 4.09 38.34 -25.85
C GLU A 221 4.93 39.10 -26.90
N GLU A 222 6.01 39.74 -26.46
CA GLU A 222 6.96 40.49 -27.28
C GLU A 222 8.25 39.68 -27.46
N PHE A 223 8.80 39.60 -28.68
CA PHE A 223 10.09 38.97 -28.96
C PHE A 223 11.17 39.99 -29.31
N ARG A 224 12.37 39.82 -28.74
CA ARG A 224 13.58 40.58 -29.10
C ARG A 224 14.66 39.65 -29.63
N ILE A 225 15.41 40.11 -30.63
CA ILE A 225 16.61 39.40 -31.11
C ILE A 225 17.61 39.37 -29.96
N LEU A 226 18.15 38.19 -29.66
CA LEU A 226 19.11 38.03 -28.58
C LEU A 226 20.42 38.73 -28.95
N THR A 227 20.82 39.74 -28.19
CA THR A 227 22.04 40.55 -28.39
C THR A 227 23.24 40.04 -27.61
N LEU A 228 23.21 38.78 -27.17
CA LEU A 228 24.27 38.19 -26.37
C LEU A 228 25.53 37.95 -27.23
N PRO A 229 26.75 38.31 -26.74
CA PRO A 229 27.99 38.15 -27.50
C PRO A 229 28.21 36.73 -28.04
N ASN A 230 28.49 36.59 -29.33
CA ASN A 230 28.66 35.34 -30.10
C ASN A 230 27.36 34.58 -30.44
N TYR A 231 26.19 35.12 -30.11
CA TYR A 231 24.88 34.55 -30.42
C TYR A 231 24.00 35.53 -31.20
N GLU A 232 24.58 36.64 -31.69
CA GLU A 232 23.90 37.69 -32.40
C GLU A 232 23.17 37.11 -33.62
N ASN A 233 21.93 37.56 -33.85
CA ASN A 233 21.09 37.16 -34.98
C ASN A 233 20.80 35.65 -35.10
N SER A 234 21.17 34.83 -34.11
CA SER A 234 20.93 33.38 -34.14
C SER A 234 19.62 32.98 -33.44
N TYR A 235 19.18 33.77 -32.46
CA TYR A 235 17.99 33.49 -31.65
C TYR A 235 17.21 34.77 -31.36
N LYS A 236 15.90 34.66 -31.16
CA LYS A 236 15.07 35.67 -30.51
C LYS A 236 14.40 35.08 -29.27
N ILE A 237 14.21 35.88 -28.23
CA ILE A 237 13.60 35.45 -26.97
C ILE A 237 12.40 36.34 -26.65
N SER A 238 11.32 35.75 -26.13
CA SER A 238 10.16 36.50 -25.68
C SER A 238 10.30 36.99 -24.25
N ASN A 239 9.51 38.01 -23.91
CA ASN A 239 9.30 38.49 -22.55
C ASN A 239 8.72 37.42 -21.60
N TYR A 240 8.21 36.29 -22.10
CA TYR A 240 7.79 35.09 -21.33
C TYR A 240 8.86 33.99 -21.28
N GLY A 241 9.99 34.17 -21.95
CA GLY A 241 11.10 33.21 -22.00
C GLY A 241 10.99 32.14 -23.06
N LYS A 242 10.12 32.29 -24.07
CA LYS A 242 10.13 31.42 -25.26
C LYS A 242 11.28 31.82 -26.15
N VAL A 243 12.10 30.84 -26.53
CA VAL A 243 13.26 31.08 -27.41
C VAL A 243 12.96 30.51 -28.78
N PHE A 244 13.22 31.28 -29.82
CA PHE A 244 13.03 30.91 -31.21
C PHE A 244 14.37 30.99 -31.94
N SER A 245 14.78 29.91 -32.58
CA SER A 245 15.97 29.87 -33.42
C SER A 245 15.68 30.54 -34.76
N LEU A 246 16.44 31.58 -35.10
CA LEU A 246 16.30 32.30 -36.37
C LEU A 246 16.87 31.50 -37.54
N ILE A 247 17.86 30.64 -37.29
CA ILE A 247 18.47 29.73 -38.27
C ILE A 247 17.51 28.58 -38.60
N ASN A 248 17.08 27.86 -37.56
CA ASN A 248 16.25 26.66 -37.74
C ASN A 248 14.76 26.97 -37.88
N LYS A 249 14.35 28.24 -37.69
CA LYS A 249 12.97 28.74 -37.72
C LYS A 249 12.02 27.94 -36.80
N ILE A 250 12.49 27.54 -35.62
CA ILE A 250 11.73 26.76 -34.64
C ILE A 250 11.76 27.38 -33.25
N TYR A 251 10.69 27.17 -32.49
CA TYR A 251 10.73 27.35 -31.04
C TYR A 251 11.61 26.27 -30.40
N MET A 252 12.57 26.71 -29.62
CA MET A 252 13.50 25.87 -28.90
C MET A 252 12.82 25.26 -27.67
N LYS A 253 13.08 23.98 -27.43
CA LYS A 253 12.57 23.27 -26.25
C LYS A 253 13.39 23.64 -25.02
N LEU A 254 12.71 24.13 -23.99
CA LEU A 254 13.30 24.40 -22.68
C LEU A 254 13.33 23.13 -21.81
N THR A 255 14.33 23.00 -20.95
CA THR A 255 14.45 21.90 -19.99
C THR A 255 14.57 22.43 -18.56
N LYS A 256 14.15 21.66 -17.55
CA LYS A 256 14.35 22.02 -16.14
C LYS A 256 15.68 21.45 -15.64
N ASN A 257 16.43 22.23 -14.88
CA ASN A 257 17.62 21.74 -14.18
C ASN A 257 17.29 21.09 -12.83
N ASN A 258 18.29 20.51 -12.17
CA ASN A 258 18.12 19.88 -10.85
C ASN A 258 17.65 20.85 -9.76
N ASN A 259 17.88 22.15 -9.96
CA ASN A 259 17.41 23.22 -9.06
C ASN A 259 16.04 23.78 -9.51
N GLY A 260 15.35 23.17 -10.48
CA GLY A 260 14.02 23.57 -10.94
C GLY A 260 13.94 24.78 -11.87
N TYR A 261 15.07 25.40 -12.24
CA TYR A 261 15.09 26.51 -13.20
C TYR A 261 14.99 26.02 -14.64
N MET A 262 14.23 26.75 -15.46
CA MET A 262 14.20 26.53 -16.91
C MET A 262 15.53 26.94 -17.54
N GLN A 263 16.06 26.06 -18.39
CA GLN A 263 17.33 26.20 -19.09
C GLN A 263 17.15 25.88 -20.58
N ILE A 264 18.07 26.41 -21.38
CA ILE A 264 18.15 26.17 -22.81
C ILE A 264 19.61 26.02 -23.25
N ARG A 265 19.87 25.10 -24.16
CA ARG A 265 21.15 24.98 -24.85
C ARG A 265 21.12 25.84 -26.11
N LEU A 266 22.02 26.80 -26.21
CA LEU A 266 22.23 27.61 -27.42
C LEU A 266 23.58 27.27 -28.04
N TYR A 267 23.67 27.36 -29.36
CA TYR A 267 24.90 27.18 -30.12
C TYR A 267 25.35 28.53 -30.63
N ASN A 268 26.63 28.87 -30.42
CA ASN A 268 27.24 30.08 -30.95
C ASN A 268 27.56 29.95 -32.44
N ASN A 269 28.05 31.02 -33.06
CA ASN A 269 28.43 31.05 -34.48
C ASN A 269 29.54 30.03 -34.85
N GLU A 270 30.33 29.57 -33.87
CA GLU A 270 31.37 28.53 -34.02
C GLU A 270 30.85 27.10 -33.76
N SER A 271 29.53 26.90 -33.70
CA SER A 271 28.89 25.60 -33.38
C SER A 271 29.21 25.02 -32.00
N LYS A 272 29.78 25.81 -31.08
CA LYS A 272 29.97 25.44 -29.68
C LYS A 272 28.68 25.70 -28.89
N SER A 273 28.31 24.73 -28.06
CA SER A 273 27.06 24.81 -27.28
C SER A 273 27.28 25.27 -25.84
N LYS A 274 26.42 26.14 -25.32
CA LYS A 274 26.38 26.57 -23.92
C LYS A 274 24.96 26.52 -23.38
N ILE A 275 24.82 26.15 -22.10
CA ILE A 275 23.54 26.11 -21.40
C ILE A 275 23.33 27.44 -20.68
N PHE A 276 22.19 28.08 -20.92
CA PHE A 276 21.75 29.31 -20.29
C PHE A 276 20.51 29.07 -19.45
N ARG A 277 20.35 29.83 -18.35
CA ARG A 277 19.09 29.89 -17.61
C ARG A 277 18.17 30.91 -18.29
N VAL A 278 16.93 30.51 -18.53
CA VAL A 278 15.99 31.28 -19.34
C VAL A 278 15.65 32.62 -18.69
N HIS A 279 15.38 32.66 -17.39
CA HIS A 279 15.14 33.91 -16.67
C HIS A 279 16.30 34.91 -16.78
N GLN A 280 17.55 34.46 -16.80
CA GLN A 280 18.69 35.36 -16.95
C GLN A 280 18.72 35.99 -18.35
N LEU A 281 18.40 35.21 -19.38
CA LEU A 281 18.27 35.73 -20.75
C LEU A 281 17.10 36.71 -20.88
N VAL A 282 15.96 36.43 -20.26
CA VAL A 282 14.80 37.36 -20.28
C VAL A 282 15.15 38.65 -19.55
N ALA A 283 15.73 38.57 -18.34
CA ALA A 283 16.12 39.76 -17.59
C ALA A 283 17.16 40.60 -18.35
N TYR A 284 18.14 39.96 -18.99
CA TYR A 284 19.13 40.64 -19.84
C TYR A 284 18.48 41.42 -21.00
N MET A 285 17.39 40.90 -21.58
CA MET A 285 16.74 41.52 -22.75
C MET A 285 15.61 42.49 -22.41
N PHE A 286 14.94 42.33 -21.26
CA PHE A 286 13.67 43.00 -20.95
C PHE A 286 13.63 43.72 -19.59
N VAL A 287 14.65 43.56 -18.73
CA VAL A 287 14.68 44.16 -17.38
C VAL A 287 15.91 45.05 -17.24
N GLU A 288 15.68 46.34 -17.01
CA GLU A 288 16.74 47.32 -16.79
C GLU A 288 17.57 46.98 -15.54
N ASN A 289 18.89 46.97 -15.68
CA ASN A 289 19.83 46.68 -14.58
C ASN A 289 20.49 47.96 -14.08
N LYS A 290 19.74 48.79 -13.36
CA LYS A 290 20.20 50.11 -12.86
C LYS A 290 21.42 50.00 -11.93
N ASP A 291 21.44 48.95 -11.11
CA ASP A 291 22.47 48.75 -10.08
C ASP A 291 23.65 47.88 -10.57
N ASN A 292 23.66 47.51 -11.85
CA ASN A 292 24.68 46.67 -12.48
C ASN A 292 24.98 45.36 -11.72
N THR A 293 23.97 44.77 -11.08
CA THR A 293 24.12 43.55 -10.28
C THR A 293 24.12 42.31 -11.18
N LYS A 294 24.73 41.21 -10.69
CA LYS A 294 24.99 40.00 -11.50
C LYS A 294 23.91 38.92 -11.38
N TYR A 295 23.01 38.99 -10.41
CA TYR A 295 22.06 37.93 -10.10
C TYR A 295 20.63 38.35 -10.44
N VAL A 296 19.82 37.39 -10.88
CA VAL A 296 18.42 37.59 -11.25
C VAL A 296 17.58 36.66 -10.39
N ASP A 297 16.52 37.19 -9.79
CA ASP A 297 15.59 36.45 -8.96
C ASP A 297 14.14 36.55 -9.47
N HIS A 298 13.34 35.53 -9.17
CA HIS A 298 11.91 35.46 -9.46
C HIS A 298 11.11 36.05 -8.31
N ILE A 299 10.35 37.12 -8.56
CA ILE A 299 9.56 37.83 -7.53
C ILE A 299 8.52 36.89 -6.89
N ASP A 300 7.83 36.08 -7.70
CA ASP A 300 6.84 35.08 -7.28
C ASP A 300 7.45 33.74 -6.78
N ARG A 301 8.78 33.57 -6.91
CA ARG A 301 9.54 32.34 -6.59
C ARG A 301 9.19 31.09 -7.41
N ASN A 302 8.36 31.23 -8.42
CA ASN A 302 8.14 30.19 -9.40
C ASN A 302 9.27 30.25 -10.43
N ARG A 303 10.26 29.36 -10.26
CA ARG A 303 11.45 29.24 -11.13
C ARG A 303 11.15 28.91 -12.61
N ILE A 304 9.88 28.61 -12.91
CA ILE A 304 9.36 28.32 -14.24
C ILE A 304 8.69 29.56 -14.86
N ASN A 305 8.22 30.52 -14.03
CA ASN A 305 7.59 31.75 -14.49
C ASN A 305 8.65 32.78 -14.91
N ASN A 306 9.14 32.66 -16.14
CA ASN A 306 10.18 33.55 -16.68
C ASN A 306 9.64 34.86 -17.25
N HIS A 307 8.40 35.26 -16.95
CA HIS A 307 7.87 36.52 -17.44
C HIS A 307 8.68 37.70 -16.91
N PHE A 308 9.04 38.67 -17.77
CA PHE A 308 9.98 39.74 -17.42
C PHE A 308 9.56 40.56 -16.19
N ARG A 309 8.26 40.83 -16.00
CA ARG A 309 7.74 41.54 -14.81
C ARG A 309 7.88 40.74 -13.52
N ASN A 310 8.09 39.42 -13.62
CA ASN A 310 8.34 38.54 -12.51
C ASN A 310 9.85 38.40 -12.19
N LEU A 311 10.72 39.13 -12.90
CA LEU A 311 12.17 39.05 -12.72
C LEU A 311 12.72 40.36 -12.20
N LYS A 312 13.68 40.29 -11.29
CA LYS A 312 14.41 41.46 -10.80
C LYS A 312 15.90 41.14 -10.64
N TRP A 313 16.72 42.16 -10.88
CA TRP A 313 18.15 42.12 -10.57
C TRP A 313 18.33 42.24 -9.05
N VAL A 314 19.22 41.43 -8.48
CA VAL A 314 19.50 41.38 -7.03
C VAL A 314 21.00 41.28 -6.78
N THR A 315 21.44 41.81 -5.64
CA THR A 315 22.80 41.65 -5.16
C THR A 315 23.09 40.21 -4.73
N HIS A 316 24.37 39.86 -4.61
CA HIS A 316 24.78 38.55 -4.08
C HIS A 316 24.19 38.30 -2.68
N GLN A 317 24.20 39.33 -1.83
CA GLN A 317 23.71 39.24 -0.46
C GLN A 317 22.20 38.98 -0.42
N GLU A 318 21.42 39.73 -1.21
CA GLU A 318 19.97 39.52 -1.33
C GLU A 318 19.64 38.13 -1.88
N ASN A 319 20.36 37.67 -2.91
CA ASN A 319 20.16 36.35 -3.50
C ASN A 319 20.45 35.21 -2.49
N MET A 320 21.49 35.37 -1.65
CA MET A 320 21.79 34.43 -0.57
C MET A 320 20.74 34.46 0.55
N CYS A 321 20.30 35.65 0.96
CA CYS A 321 19.24 35.84 1.93
C CYS A 321 17.88 35.29 1.42
N ASN A 322 17.69 35.18 0.11
CA ASN A 322 16.48 34.64 -0.54
C ASN A 322 16.38 33.11 -0.55
N THR A 323 17.33 32.39 0.03
CA THR A 323 17.26 30.92 0.17
C THR A 323 16.15 30.52 1.17
N ASN A 324 15.52 29.36 0.93
CA ASN A 324 14.28 28.87 1.58
C ASN A 324 14.20 29.00 3.12
N LYS A 325 15.31 29.17 3.85
CA LYS A 325 15.30 29.36 5.30
C LYS A 325 14.66 30.69 5.73
N ASN A 326 15.00 31.82 5.11
CA ASN A 326 14.60 33.13 5.65
C ASN A 326 13.17 33.55 5.29
N ARG A 327 12.64 33.15 4.12
CA ARG A 327 11.22 33.42 3.80
C ARG A 327 10.25 32.35 4.30
N ILE A 328 10.70 31.14 4.68
CA ILE A 328 9.85 30.27 5.52
C ILE A 328 9.73 30.92 6.89
N ILE A 329 10.79 31.51 7.42
CA ILE A 329 10.72 32.29 8.66
C ILE A 329 9.83 33.52 8.49
N GLU A 330 9.99 34.35 7.44
CA GLU A 330 9.15 35.54 7.24
C GLU A 330 7.72 35.23 6.79
N LYS A 331 7.49 34.22 5.94
CA LYS A 331 6.14 33.81 5.50
C LYS A 331 5.42 33.04 6.59
N ASN A 332 6.11 32.23 7.40
CA ASN A 332 5.52 31.67 8.62
C ASN A 332 5.29 32.77 9.65
N ASN A 333 6.17 33.76 9.81
CA ASN A 333 5.93 34.89 10.70
C ASN A 333 4.74 35.74 10.22
N LYS A 334 4.56 35.93 8.91
CA LYS A 334 3.40 36.65 8.33
C LYS A 334 2.10 35.85 8.39
N ILE A 335 2.15 34.53 8.15
CA ILE A 335 1.01 33.61 8.33
C ILE A 335 0.66 33.46 9.81
N ILE A 336 1.63 33.55 10.73
CA ILE A 336 1.44 33.55 12.19
C ILE A 336 0.94 34.93 12.66
N GLU A 337 1.31 36.03 12.01
CA GLU A 337 0.76 37.36 12.26
C GLU A 337 -0.68 37.49 11.74
N GLU A 338 -0.99 36.90 10.57
CA GLU A 338 -2.34 36.87 9.98
C GLU A 338 -3.26 35.81 10.64
N ASN A 339 -2.72 34.70 11.17
CA ASN A 339 -3.46 33.61 11.84
C ASN A 339 -3.13 33.44 13.34
N LYS A 340 -2.72 34.52 14.02
CA LYS A 340 -2.44 34.49 15.47
C LYS A 340 -3.62 33.97 16.31
N ASN A 341 -4.82 33.94 15.73
CA ASN A 341 -6.06 33.49 16.36
C ASN A 341 -6.37 31.98 16.20
N ASN A 342 -5.69 31.21 15.34
CA ASN A 342 -6.06 29.80 15.06
C ASN A 342 -5.14 28.75 15.70
N PHE A 343 -4.09 29.17 16.41
CA PHE A 343 -3.15 28.26 17.09
C PHE A 343 -3.31 28.35 18.60
N ILE A 344 -3.61 27.23 19.25
CA ILE A 344 -3.82 27.13 20.70
C ILE A 344 -2.65 26.36 21.33
N LYS A 345 -2.24 26.75 22.54
CA LYS A 345 -1.23 26.00 23.30
C LYS A 345 -1.76 24.60 23.64
N ILE A 346 -0.94 23.58 23.40
CA ILE A 346 -1.28 22.18 23.71
C ILE A 346 -1.53 21.98 25.22
N GLY A 347 -0.84 22.73 26.07
CA GLY A 347 -1.05 22.69 27.52
C GLY A 347 -0.50 21.42 28.17
N ILE A 348 -1.21 20.91 29.17
CA ILE A 348 -0.81 19.73 29.94
C ILE A 348 -1.59 18.51 29.46
N ILE A 349 -0.87 17.44 29.12
CA ILE A 349 -1.45 16.14 28.76
C ILE A 349 -0.76 15.09 29.63
N ASN A 350 -1.55 14.30 30.38
CA ASN A 350 -1.05 13.23 31.24
C ASN A 350 0.08 13.68 32.20
N ASN A 351 -0.10 14.82 32.88
CA ASN A 351 0.87 15.43 33.79
C ASN A 351 2.20 15.87 33.14
N ILE A 352 2.23 16.00 31.82
CA ILE A 352 3.38 16.50 31.08
C ILE A 352 2.99 17.80 30.37
N ASN A 353 3.80 18.83 30.58
CA ASN A 353 3.59 20.15 30.02
C ASN A 353 4.20 20.26 28.62
N TYR A 354 3.34 20.43 27.61
CA TYR A 354 3.68 20.63 26.20
C TYR A 354 3.40 22.08 25.74
N SER A 355 3.30 23.05 26.66
CA SER A 355 3.01 24.46 26.35
C SER A 355 4.06 25.15 25.47
N ASN A 356 5.19 24.48 25.20
CA ASN A 356 6.19 24.89 24.22
C ASN A 356 5.75 24.68 22.76
N TYR A 357 4.54 24.15 22.55
CA TYR A 357 3.98 23.88 21.25
C TYR A 357 2.57 24.46 21.13
N LEU A 358 2.22 24.82 19.89
CA LEU A 358 0.93 25.33 19.49
C LEU A 358 0.36 24.41 18.41
N ILE A 359 -0.95 24.24 18.37
CA ILE A 359 -1.66 23.41 17.37
C ILE A 359 -2.89 24.15 16.84
N ASN A 360 -3.22 23.94 15.56
CA ASN A 360 -4.45 24.46 14.95
C ASN A 360 -5.49 23.35 14.68
N GLU A 361 -6.65 23.77 14.19
CA GLU A 361 -7.79 22.91 13.85
C GLU A 361 -7.50 21.82 12.80
N ASP A 362 -6.49 22.03 11.94
CA ASP A 362 -6.07 21.10 10.88
C ASP A 362 -5.02 20.08 11.36
N GLY A 363 -4.51 20.25 12.59
CA GLY A 363 -3.46 19.42 13.15
C GLY A 363 -2.04 19.82 12.75
N ASP A 364 -1.83 21.03 12.23
CA ASP A 364 -0.51 21.62 12.12
C ASP A 364 0.01 22.01 13.49
N ILE A 365 1.27 21.71 13.77
CA ILE A 365 1.88 21.93 15.09
C ILE A 365 3.14 22.76 14.93
N THR A 366 3.23 23.86 15.67
CA THR A 366 4.41 24.72 15.71
C THR A 366 5.03 24.69 17.10
N ASN A 367 6.30 25.06 17.23
CA ASN A 367 6.84 25.45 18.53
C ASN A 367 6.38 26.88 18.89
N ILE A 368 6.58 27.30 20.14
CA ILE A 368 6.30 28.68 20.59
C ILE A 368 7.07 29.75 19.81
N LYS A 369 8.13 29.38 19.08
CA LYS A 369 8.90 30.28 18.20
C LYS A 369 8.34 30.33 16.77
N GLY A 370 7.19 29.72 16.51
CA GLY A 370 6.52 29.73 15.21
C GLY A 370 7.06 28.73 14.18
N LYS A 371 7.99 27.84 14.56
CA LYS A 371 8.51 26.81 13.65
C LYS A 371 7.52 25.66 13.55
N LEU A 372 6.96 25.46 12.36
CA LEU A 372 6.18 24.28 12.00
C LEU A 372 7.02 23.00 12.13
N LEU A 373 6.47 22.02 12.83
CA LEU A 373 7.11 20.74 13.08
C LEU A 373 6.73 19.73 11.99
N LYS A 374 7.70 18.90 11.60
CA LYS A 374 7.51 17.88 10.57
C LYS A 374 6.80 16.66 11.15
N GLN A 375 5.69 16.29 10.56
CA GLN A 375 4.94 15.07 10.87
C GLN A 375 5.43 13.90 9.99
N HIS A 376 5.22 12.66 10.45
CA HIS A 376 5.53 11.44 9.70
C HIS A 376 4.36 10.47 9.72
N ILE A 377 4.23 9.63 8.70
CA ILE A 377 3.14 8.66 8.58
C ILE A 377 3.58 7.34 9.21
N ASN A 378 2.78 6.82 10.15
CA ASN A 378 2.95 5.50 10.77
C ASN A 378 1.58 4.81 10.89
N ASP A 379 1.48 3.55 10.43
CA ASP A 379 0.21 2.80 10.35
C ASP A 379 -0.91 3.56 9.60
N GLY A 380 -0.52 4.37 8.62
CA GLY A 380 -1.42 5.25 7.85
C GLY A 380 -1.87 6.52 8.55
N TYR A 381 -1.38 6.83 9.76
CA TYR A 381 -1.73 8.05 10.50
C TYR A 381 -0.56 9.04 10.59
N ASN A 382 -0.86 10.35 10.59
CA ASN A 382 0.12 11.37 10.93
C ASN A 382 0.53 11.27 12.41
N ASN A 383 1.83 11.19 12.64
CA ASN A 383 2.46 11.10 13.96
C ASN A 383 3.50 12.21 14.12
N ILE A 384 3.70 12.63 15.36
CA ILE A 384 4.65 13.67 15.73
C ILE A 384 5.28 13.37 17.10
N ALA A 385 6.58 13.61 17.21
CA ALA A 385 7.29 13.52 18.49
C ALA A 385 7.38 14.92 19.13
N LEU A 386 6.91 15.06 20.37
CA LEU A 386 6.93 16.28 21.16
C LEU A 386 7.72 16.07 22.46
N ILE A 387 8.48 17.09 22.87
CA ILE A 387 9.26 17.07 24.10
C ILE A 387 8.53 17.91 25.15
N GLY A 388 7.99 17.24 26.15
CA GLY A 388 7.32 17.88 27.28
C GLY A 388 8.19 17.93 28.53
N PHE A 389 7.71 18.64 29.54
CA PHE A 389 8.33 18.74 30.85
C PHE A 389 7.40 18.15 31.90
N ASN A 390 7.89 17.19 32.68
CA ASN A 390 7.14 16.68 33.83
C ASN A 390 7.18 17.68 35.00
N ASN A 391 6.50 17.36 36.10
CA ASN A 391 6.44 18.22 37.30
C ASN A 391 7.82 18.52 37.93
N GLU A 392 8.84 17.71 37.65
CA GLU A 392 10.22 17.88 38.13
C GLU A 392 11.10 18.65 37.11
N ASN A 393 10.50 19.26 36.09
CA ASN A 393 11.18 19.93 34.97
C ASN A 393 12.12 19.01 34.16
N LYS A 394 11.94 17.70 34.23
CA LYS A 394 12.68 16.75 33.41
C LYS A 394 12.04 16.64 32.02
N LYS A 395 12.89 16.64 30.99
CA LYS A 395 12.47 16.53 29.59
C LYS A 395 12.07 15.10 29.26
N GLU A 396 10.91 14.92 28.66
CA GLU A 396 10.42 13.63 28.20
C GLU A 396 9.88 13.71 26.77
N SER A 397 10.32 12.79 25.91
CA SER A 397 9.90 12.72 24.51
C SER A 397 8.76 11.73 24.34
N HIS A 398 7.68 12.17 23.72
CA HIS A 398 6.47 11.38 23.50
C HIS A 398 6.02 11.48 22.05
N SER A 399 5.58 10.33 21.49
CA SER A 399 5.01 10.28 20.15
C SER A 399 3.49 10.34 20.23
N PHE A 400 2.88 11.25 19.48
CA PHE A 400 1.44 11.46 19.41
C PHE A 400 0.94 11.18 18.00
N ARG A 401 -0.24 10.56 17.92
CA ARG A 401 -1.06 10.57 16.70
C ARG A 401 -1.76 11.92 16.60
N VAL A 402 -1.60 12.61 15.48
CA VAL A 402 -2.03 14.01 15.31
C VAL A 402 -3.54 14.15 15.44
N HIS A 403 -4.33 13.27 14.81
CA HIS A 403 -5.80 13.28 14.96
C HIS A 403 -6.25 13.16 16.43
N ARG A 404 -5.55 12.37 17.27
CA ARG A 404 -5.92 12.25 18.69
C ARG A 404 -5.62 13.53 19.45
N LEU A 405 -4.52 14.19 19.11
CA LEU A 405 -4.12 15.45 19.71
C LEU A 405 -5.10 16.57 19.33
N VAL A 406 -5.51 16.64 18.07
CA VAL A 406 -6.56 17.56 17.60
C VAL A 406 -7.87 17.29 18.32
N ALA A 407 -8.36 16.05 18.34
CA ALA A 407 -9.60 15.70 19.01
C ALA A 407 -9.59 16.00 20.51
N TYR A 408 -8.44 15.79 21.18
CA TYR A 408 -8.31 16.11 22.60
C TYR A 408 -8.46 17.59 22.92
N ILE A 409 -8.04 18.46 21.98
CA ILE A 409 -7.97 19.92 22.16
C ILE A 409 -9.22 20.62 21.63
N PHE A 410 -9.72 20.22 20.46
CA PHE A 410 -10.79 20.94 19.75
C PHE A 410 -12.17 20.28 19.88
N ILE A 411 -12.26 19.02 20.32
CA ILE A 411 -13.54 18.30 20.42
C ILE A 411 -13.90 18.12 21.89
N LYS A 412 -15.06 18.69 22.27
CA LYS A 412 -15.63 18.49 23.59
C LYS A 412 -15.84 16.99 23.82
N LYS A 413 -15.31 16.49 24.94
CA LYS A 413 -15.51 15.10 25.36
C LYS A 413 -17.00 14.89 25.68
N PRO A 414 -17.61 13.78 25.25
CA PRO A 414 -18.95 13.38 25.69
C PRO A 414 -19.08 13.34 27.22
N ASP A 415 -20.26 13.61 27.77
CA ASP A 415 -20.48 13.64 29.23
C ASP A 415 -20.21 12.28 29.90
N ASN A 416 -20.36 11.19 29.14
CA ASN A 416 -20.09 9.80 29.55
C ASN A 416 -18.71 9.29 29.10
N PHE A 417 -17.76 10.19 28.82
CA PHE A 417 -16.42 9.83 28.36
C PHE A 417 -15.74 8.86 29.32
N ASN A 418 -15.25 7.75 28.77
CA ASN A 418 -14.52 6.71 29.48
C ASN A 418 -13.43 6.13 28.57
N ASP A 419 -12.60 5.22 29.12
CA ASP A 419 -11.43 4.68 28.42
C ASP A 419 -11.76 3.86 27.14
N ASN A 420 -13.04 3.53 26.88
CA ASN A 420 -13.45 2.82 25.68
C ASN A 420 -13.63 3.73 24.45
N TYR A 421 -13.58 5.05 24.64
CA TYR A 421 -13.68 6.02 23.56
C TYR A 421 -12.40 6.08 22.73
N VAL A 422 -12.57 6.09 21.42
CA VAL A 422 -11.52 6.26 20.43
C VAL A 422 -11.90 7.41 19.49
N VAL A 423 -10.90 7.94 18.79
CA VAL A 423 -11.11 8.97 17.76
C VAL A 423 -11.29 8.30 16.42
N ASN A 424 -12.37 8.61 15.72
CA ASN A 424 -12.67 8.15 14.37
C ASN A 424 -12.56 9.28 13.35
N HIS A 425 -12.20 8.93 12.11
CA HIS A 425 -12.23 9.82 10.94
C HIS A 425 -13.54 9.61 10.19
N ILE A 426 -14.35 10.67 10.05
CA ILE A 426 -15.69 10.59 9.46
C ILE A 426 -15.60 10.25 7.96
N ASP A 427 -14.61 10.78 7.25
CA ASP A 427 -14.38 10.56 5.81
C ASP A 427 -13.53 9.32 5.47
N GLU A 428 -13.21 8.47 6.46
CA GLU A 428 -12.31 7.31 6.34
C GLU A 428 -10.85 7.64 5.93
N ASN A 429 -10.51 8.92 5.73
CA ASN A 429 -9.17 9.37 5.37
C ASN A 429 -8.35 9.71 6.62
N ARG A 430 -7.49 8.78 7.01
CA ARG A 430 -6.59 8.86 8.17
C ARG A 430 -5.61 10.04 8.17
N LEU A 431 -5.43 10.72 7.03
CA LEU A 431 -4.55 11.88 6.89
C LEU A 431 -5.30 13.22 6.99
N ASN A 432 -6.64 13.22 6.93
CA ASN A 432 -7.46 14.41 7.12
C ASN A 432 -7.71 14.63 8.63
N ASN A 433 -6.82 15.38 9.28
CA ASN A 433 -6.87 15.61 10.72
C ASN A 433 -7.68 16.85 11.12
N ASN A 434 -8.42 17.48 10.20
CA ASN A 434 -9.26 18.61 10.56
C ASN A 434 -10.27 18.19 11.64
N PHE A 435 -10.41 18.97 12.71
CA PHE A 435 -11.26 18.58 13.85
C PHE A 435 -12.72 18.30 13.46
N LYS A 436 -13.25 18.93 12.41
CA LYS A 436 -14.62 18.68 11.91
C LYS A 436 -14.76 17.31 11.26
N ASN A 437 -13.64 16.71 10.84
CA ASN A 437 -13.58 15.36 10.29
C ASN A 437 -13.34 14.30 11.38
N LEU A 438 -13.22 14.69 12.64
CA LEU A 438 -12.92 13.79 13.75
C LEU A 438 -14.10 13.70 14.71
N GLU A 439 -14.31 12.53 15.30
CA GLU A 439 -15.35 12.32 16.31
C GLU A 439 -14.89 11.34 17.40
N TRP A 440 -15.43 11.50 18.61
CA TRP A 440 -15.30 10.51 19.68
C TRP A 440 -16.37 9.43 19.52
N CYS A 441 -15.97 8.17 19.42
CA CYS A 441 -16.89 7.03 19.36
C CYS A 441 -16.35 5.84 20.16
N THR A 442 -17.20 4.90 20.56
CA THR A 442 -16.72 3.64 21.13
C THR A 442 -16.15 2.73 20.04
N SER A 443 -15.27 1.79 20.42
CA SER A 443 -14.73 0.80 19.46
C SER A 443 -15.84 -0.04 18.79
N SER A 444 -16.94 -0.28 19.51
CA SER A 444 -18.11 -0.99 18.99
C SER A 444 -18.87 -0.16 17.96
N GLU A 445 -19.12 1.12 18.26
CA GLU A 445 -19.74 2.07 17.33
C GLU A 445 -18.92 2.24 16.05
N ASN A 446 -17.60 2.41 16.18
CA ASN A 446 -16.70 2.55 15.03
C ASN A 446 -16.81 1.33 14.09
N THR A 447 -16.76 0.14 14.69
CA THR A 447 -16.92 -1.12 13.97
C THR A 447 -18.29 -1.21 13.29
N GLN A 448 -19.36 -0.80 13.98
CA GLN A 448 -20.71 -0.82 13.43
C GLN A 448 -20.89 0.17 12.29
N LYS A 449 -20.37 1.40 12.41
CA LYS A 449 -20.40 2.40 11.34
C LYS A 449 -19.72 1.88 10.08
N TYR A 450 -18.56 1.23 10.22
CA TYR A 450 -17.86 0.59 9.09
C TYR A 450 -18.74 -0.47 8.39
N PHE A 451 -19.36 -1.39 9.15
CA PHE A 451 -20.24 -2.41 8.56
C PHE A 451 -21.48 -1.80 7.88
N GLN A 452 -22.05 -0.74 8.44
CA GLN A 452 -23.19 -0.02 7.87
C GLN A 452 -22.80 0.74 6.58
N LEU A 453 -21.70 1.48 6.59
CA LEU A 453 -21.22 2.26 5.44
C LEU A 453 -20.88 1.37 4.24
N HIS A 454 -20.32 0.19 4.48
CA HIS A 454 -19.91 -0.73 3.42
C HIS A 454 -20.96 -1.79 3.04
N ASN A 455 -22.18 -1.74 3.59
CA ASN A 455 -23.22 -2.77 3.38
C ASN A 455 -22.72 -4.20 3.59
N ILE A 456 -21.85 -4.40 4.58
CA ILE A 456 -21.30 -5.72 4.92
C ILE A 456 -22.13 -6.30 6.06
N GLU A 457 -22.79 -7.44 5.83
CA GLU A 457 -23.46 -8.17 6.90
C GLU A 457 -22.42 -8.60 7.94
N LYS A 458 -22.64 -8.24 9.22
CA LYS A 458 -21.83 -8.76 10.32
C LYS A 458 -21.91 -10.29 10.26
N PRO A 459 -20.78 -11.01 10.25
CA PRO A 459 -20.80 -12.47 10.15
C PRO A 459 -21.63 -13.04 11.30
N ILE A 460 -22.72 -13.71 10.96
CA ILE A 460 -23.56 -14.45 11.91
C ILE A 460 -22.74 -15.65 12.36
N ILE A 461 -22.00 -15.50 13.47
CA ILE A 461 -21.44 -16.64 14.18
C ILE A 461 -22.63 -17.40 14.73
N LYS A 462 -23.03 -18.51 14.09
CA LYS A 462 -23.93 -19.50 14.70
C LYS A 462 -23.29 -19.92 16.02
N LYS A 463 -23.77 -19.35 17.13
CA LYS A 463 -23.39 -19.76 18.47
C LYS A 463 -23.91 -21.19 18.61
N ASN A 464 -23.02 -22.18 18.49
CA ASN A 464 -23.30 -23.52 19.00
C ASN A 464 -23.38 -23.39 20.53
N ILE A 465 -24.57 -23.05 21.04
CA ILE A 465 -24.83 -22.93 22.47
C ILE A 465 -24.81 -24.34 23.03
N LYS A 466 -23.67 -24.77 23.55
CA LYS A 466 -23.57 -26.01 24.33
C LYS A 466 -23.91 -25.67 25.77
N LEU A 467 -24.95 -26.30 26.32
CA LEU A 467 -25.33 -26.14 27.72
C LEU A 467 -24.15 -26.51 28.62
N ILE A 468 -23.99 -25.78 29.72
CA ILE A 468 -22.89 -25.98 30.67
C ILE A 468 -23.48 -26.64 31.92
N GLY A 469 -23.02 -27.84 32.25
CA GLY A 469 -23.44 -28.58 33.44
C GLY A 469 -22.52 -28.35 34.63
N LYS A 470 -23.09 -27.94 35.76
CA LYS A 470 -22.46 -28.01 37.09
C LYS A 470 -22.67 -29.41 37.65
N ILE A 471 -21.59 -30.12 37.93
CA ILE A 471 -21.60 -31.53 38.31
C ILE A 471 -20.97 -31.67 39.70
N ASP A 472 -21.65 -32.40 40.58
CA ASP A 472 -21.14 -32.73 41.91
C ASP A 472 -19.92 -33.65 41.82
N ILE A 473 -18.90 -33.42 42.64
CA ILE A 473 -17.64 -34.18 42.54
C ILE A 473 -17.83 -35.62 43.04
N LYS A 474 -18.64 -35.83 44.09
CA LYS A 474 -18.78 -37.11 44.79
C LYS A 474 -19.77 -38.04 44.09
N THR A 475 -20.93 -37.51 43.73
CA THR A 475 -22.03 -38.25 43.10
C THR A 475 -21.94 -38.25 41.58
N ASN A 476 -21.16 -37.34 41.00
CA ASN A 476 -21.03 -37.16 39.55
C ASN A 476 -22.37 -36.83 38.84
N ASN A 477 -23.38 -36.42 39.60
CA ASN A 477 -24.69 -36.01 39.12
C ASN A 477 -24.67 -34.54 38.68
N ILE A 478 -25.46 -34.23 37.64
CA ILE A 478 -25.66 -32.86 37.18
C ILE A 478 -26.56 -32.14 38.18
N ILE A 479 -26.04 -31.11 38.82
CA ILE A 479 -26.75 -30.26 39.78
C ILE A 479 -27.61 -29.24 39.03
N LYS A 480 -27.03 -28.56 38.03
CA LYS A 480 -27.70 -27.46 37.31
C LYS A 480 -27.07 -27.23 35.93
N LYS A 481 -27.86 -26.74 34.97
CA LYS A 481 -27.43 -26.40 33.61
C LYS A 481 -27.50 -24.88 33.37
N TYR A 482 -26.60 -24.34 32.54
CA TYR A 482 -26.52 -22.90 32.22
C TYR A 482 -26.30 -22.69 30.72
N ASN A 483 -26.75 -21.54 30.21
CA ASN A 483 -26.60 -21.17 28.80
C ASN A 483 -25.28 -20.45 28.54
N THR A 484 -24.71 -19.81 29.56
CA THR A 484 -23.46 -19.06 29.45
C THR A 484 -22.51 -19.33 30.60
N PHE A 485 -21.20 -19.17 30.33
CA PHE A 485 -20.17 -19.26 31.37
C PHE A 485 -20.28 -18.16 32.43
N VAL A 486 -20.93 -17.04 32.10
CA VAL A 486 -21.15 -15.92 33.02
C VAL A 486 -22.24 -16.27 34.03
N GLU A 487 -23.37 -16.81 33.58
CA GLU A 487 -24.42 -17.33 34.48
C GLU A 487 -23.87 -18.41 35.42
N ALA A 488 -23.11 -19.37 34.86
CA ALA A 488 -22.47 -20.42 35.64
C ALA A 488 -21.47 -19.87 36.68
N SER A 489 -20.77 -18.78 36.35
CA SER A 489 -19.83 -18.11 37.26
C SER A 489 -20.53 -17.37 38.40
N ASN A 490 -21.64 -16.71 38.11
CA ASN A 490 -22.37 -15.91 39.10
C ASN A 490 -23.06 -16.80 40.15
N ASP A 491 -23.45 -18.02 39.78
CA ASP A 491 -24.06 -19.00 40.69
C ASP A 491 -23.07 -19.52 41.75
N ILE A 492 -21.76 -19.44 41.52
CA ILE A 492 -20.74 -20.04 42.39
C ILE A 492 -19.90 -19.02 43.16
N SER A 493 -19.80 -17.77 42.70
CA SER A 493 -19.00 -16.74 43.38
C SER A 493 -19.25 -15.32 42.85
N SER A 494 -18.97 -14.31 43.66
CA SER A 494 -18.96 -12.88 43.27
C SER A 494 -17.76 -12.45 42.41
N LYS A 495 -16.77 -13.33 42.19
CA LYS A 495 -15.61 -13.08 41.32
C LYS A 495 -15.81 -13.77 39.96
N ASN A 496 -15.37 -13.12 38.88
CA ASN A 496 -15.53 -13.66 37.52
C ASN A 496 -14.64 -14.90 37.30
N ASN A 497 -15.27 -16.07 37.36
CA ASN A 497 -14.68 -17.40 37.22
C ASN A 497 -15.04 -18.09 35.90
N ALA A 498 -15.66 -17.37 34.95
CA ALA A 498 -16.09 -17.91 33.66
C ALA A 498 -14.97 -18.63 32.89
N GLY A 499 -13.74 -18.10 32.95
CA GLY A 499 -12.57 -18.72 32.33
C GLY A 499 -12.18 -20.06 32.95
N SER A 500 -12.25 -20.17 34.28
CA SER A 500 -11.97 -21.42 35.01
C SER A 500 -13.00 -22.50 34.69
N ILE A 501 -14.28 -22.13 34.62
CA ILE A 501 -15.37 -23.03 34.22
C ILE A 501 -15.17 -23.50 32.77
N ALA A 502 -14.84 -22.59 31.84
CA ALA A 502 -14.57 -22.94 30.45
C ALA A 502 -13.38 -23.91 30.31
N CYS A 503 -12.33 -23.71 31.10
CA CYS A 503 -11.21 -24.66 31.17
C CYS A 503 -11.66 -26.03 31.68
N CYS A 504 -12.58 -26.11 32.64
CA CYS A 504 -13.16 -27.37 33.10
C CYS A 504 -13.97 -28.07 32.00
N CYS A 505 -14.85 -27.35 31.31
CA CYS A 505 -15.65 -27.93 30.22
C CYS A 505 -14.80 -28.45 29.05
N LYS A 506 -13.62 -27.85 28.82
CA LYS A 506 -12.63 -28.28 27.82
C LYS A 506 -11.70 -29.40 28.31
N GLY A 507 -11.86 -29.88 29.55
CA GLY A 507 -11.00 -30.91 30.14
C GLY A 507 -9.61 -30.42 30.56
N LEU A 508 -9.33 -29.12 30.46
CA LEU A 508 -8.04 -28.51 30.84
C LEU A 508 -7.89 -28.36 32.36
N ARG A 509 -9.00 -28.37 33.10
CA ARG A 509 -9.03 -28.36 34.57
C ARG A 509 -10.01 -29.41 35.09
N LYS A 510 -9.65 -30.08 36.17
CA LYS A 510 -10.52 -31.12 36.78
C LYS A 510 -11.75 -30.52 37.46
N THR A 511 -11.56 -29.40 38.17
CA THR A 511 -12.62 -28.72 38.93
C THR A 511 -12.42 -27.20 38.92
N ALA A 512 -13.52 -26.48 39.09
CA ALA A 512 -13.54 -25.04 39.35
C ALA A 512 -14.50 -24.76 40.50
N ASN A 513 -13.98 -24.08 41.53
CA ASN A 513 -14.69 -23.72 42.75
C ASN A 513 -15.41 -24.90 43.44
N GLY A 514 -14.78 -26.07 43.46
CA GLY A 514 -15.35 -27.27 44.11
C GLY A 514 -16.37 -28.06 43.28
N TYR A 515 -16.56 -27.74 42.00
CA TYR A 515 -17.47 -28.47 41.10
C TYR A 515 -16.76 -28.96 39.83
N LYS A 516 -17.27 -30.04 39.24
CA LYS A 516 -16.92 -30.45 37.86
C LYS A 516 -17.82 -29.68 36.88
N TRP A 517 -17.27 -29.35 35.72
CA TRP A 517 -18.02 -28.65 34.68
C TRP A 517 -17.82 -29.34 33.33
N LYS A 518 -18.91 -29.57 32.61
CA LYS A 518 -18.89 -30.20 31.28
C LYS A 518 -19.87 -29.53 30.34
N PHE A 519 -19.58 -29.58 29.04
CA PHE A 519 -20.59 -29.31 28.03
C PHE A 519 -21.60 -30.46 28.04
N ILE A 520 -22.86 -30.12 28.18
CA ILE A 520 -24.00 -31.00 28.02
C ILE A 520 -24.52 -30.72 26.62
N ASN A 521 -24.53 -31.75 25.78
CA ASN A 521 -25.35 -31.72 24.58
C ASN A 521 -26.79 -31.99 25.03
N GLU A 522 -27.76 -31.26 24.47
CA GLU A 522 -29.18 -31.59 24.69
C GLU A 522 -29.47 -33.05 24.39
#